data_AF-A0A9P5QH10-F1
#
_entry.id   AF-A0A9P5QH10-F1
#
_cell.length_a   1.000
_cell.length_b   1.000
_cell.length_c   1.000
_cell.angle_alpha   90.00
_cell.angle_beta   90.00
_cell.angle_gamma   90.00
#
_symmetry.space_group_name_H-M   'P 1'
#
loop_
_entity.id
_entity.type
_entity.pdbx_description
1 polymer ?
#
loop_
_entity_poly.entity_id
_entity_poly.type
_entity_poly.pdbx_seq_one_letter_code
_entity_poly.pdbx_strand_id
1 'polypeptide(L)'
;MRRLLEEKFGYHAASFPAHIIPNLVYTFADIIAPSFDGIEDQFLQLPANKSFDELEDPEAIGIDDGYLVLSSAELKEQVFEPVVKDVLALIQEQLTQAQNCSAIFMIGGFGSSTYLHNRAKAQFYDQVGLISIPPRPELAIARGAVYVGLNPRVVTARIARRCYGISSERPFENDKDPLSKRRFEVNGVWCIDRLTPFVKKGQKLNVDECISREFSFTKSTEVPEDYIITLYASDIDGVPPRYTTDIGVVKLADIPIPCPHPPAARLGSIVKVKVIMDFRLNEIKTVADVGDKIYSTIL
;
A
#
# COMPACT_ATOMS: atom_id res chain seq x y z
N MET A 1 10.37 7.46 19.34
CA MET A 1 11.26 8.63 19.50
C MET A 1 10.52 9.90 19.93
N ARG A 2 9.57 10.44 19.15
CA ARG A 2 8.82 11.65 19.57
C ARG A 2 8.24 11.53 20.98
N ARG A 3 7.50 10.46 21.25
CA ARG A 3 6.94 10.17 22.57
C ARG A 3 8.02 10.15 23.65
N LEU A 4 9.14 9.50 23.39
CA LEU A 4 10.27 9.43 24.32
C LEU A 4 10.83 10.82 24.66
N LEU A 5 10.99 11.69 23.66
CA LEU A 5 11.43 13.06 23.88
C LEU A 5 10.39 13.86 24.69
N GLU A 6 9.11 13.72 24.36
CA GLU A 6 8.01 14.36 25.09
C GLU A 6 7.94 13.87 26.56
N GLU A 7 8.20 12.59 26.81
CA GLU A 7 8.28 12.01 28.15
C GLU A 7 9.51 12.53 28.91
N LYS A 8 10.68 12.59 28.28
CA LYS A 8 11.92 13.10 28.88
C LYS A 8 11.84 14.59 29.24
N PHE A 9 11.36 15.42 28.31
CA PHE A 9 11.22 16.86 28.56
C PHE A 9 9.97 17.21 29.37
N GLY A 10 9.04 16.26 29.53
CA GLY A 10 7.82 16.42 30.33
C GLY A 10 7.04 17.68 29.95
N TYR A 11 6.68 18.48 30.95
CA TYR A 11 5.92 19.70 30.74
C TYR A 11 6.72 20.79 30.00
N HIS A 12 8.06 20.76 30.02
CA HIS A 12 8.90 21.70 29.27
C HIS A 12 8.78 21.49 27.76
N ALA A 13 8.41 20.29 27.29
CA ALA A 13 8.20 20.03 25.87
C ALA A 13 7.17 21.00 25.25
N ALA A 14 6.18 21.44 26.03
CA ALA A 14 5.14 22.36 25.59
C ALA A 14 5.60 23.83 25.50
N SER A 15 6.66 24.22 26.22
CA SER A 15 7.23 25.57 26.14
C SER A 15 8.23 25.72 24.99
N PHE A 16 8.71 24.61 24.43
CA PHE A 16 9.66 24.63 23.33
C PHE A 16 9.05 25.22 22.06
N PRO A 17 9.82 25.99 21.26
CA PRO A 17 9.42 26.33 19.90
C PRO A 17 9.03 25.09 19.11
N ALA A 18 7.97 25.19 18.30
CA ALA A 18 7.32 24.05 17.64
C ALA A 18 8.23 23.19 16.75
N HIS A 19 9.39 23.69 16.35
CA HIS A 19 10.37 22.99 15.52
C HIS A 19 11.39 22.15 16.30
N ILE A 20 11.54 22.35 17.62
CA ILE A 20 12.61 21.71 18.41
C ILE A 20 12.46 20.19 18.45
N ILE A 21 11.32 19.68 18.94
CA ILE A 21 11.07 18.24 18.99
C ILE A 21 11.11 17.62 17.59
N PRO A 22 10.45 18.17 16.55
CA PRO A 22 10.61 17.66 15.18
C PRO A 22 12.06 17.58 14.70
N ASN A 23 12.88 18.61 14.97
CA ASN A 23 14.29 18.61 14.57
C ASN A 23 15.08 17.53 15.31
N LEU A 24 14.88 17.37 16.62
CA LEU A 24 15.52 16.29 17.39
C LEU A 24 15.14 14.90 16.88
N VAL A 25 13.86 14.70 16.53
CA VAL A 25 13.38 13.45 15.93
C VAL A 25 14.04 13.22 14.56
N TYR A 26 14.17 14.26 13.73
CA TYR A 26 14.81 14.18 12.43
C TYR A 26 16.30 13.82 12.56
N THR A 27 17.04 14.53 13.42
CA THR A 27 18.46 14.26 13.68
C THR A 27 18.66 12.84 14.22
N PHE A 28 17.80 12.38 15.13
CA PHE A 28 17.83 11.00 15.60
C PHE A 28 17.63 10.01 14.44
N ALA A 29 16.63 10.24 13.58
CA ALA A 29 16.32 9.33 12.48
C ALA A 29 17.43 9.27 11.42
N ASP A 30 18.15 10.37 11.21
CA ASP A 30 19.22 10.47 10.21
C ASP A 30 20.56 9.93 10.72
N ILE A 31 20.92 10.22 11.98
CA ILE A 31 22.26 9.98 12.52
C ILE A 31 22.32 8.72 13.40
N ILE A 32 21.34 8.55 14.29
CA ILE A 32 21.36 7.51 15.33
C ILE A 32 20.64 6.25 14.86
N ALA A 33 19.46 6.39 14.25
CA ALA A 33 18.63 5.25 13.88
C ALA A 33 19.31 4.23 12.94
N PRO A 34 20.09 4.66 11.92
CA PRO A 34 20.77 3.73 11.02
C PRO A 34 21.96 3.00 11.66
N SER A 35 22.61 3.59 12.66
CA SER A 35 23.82 3.04 13.30
C SER A 35 23.53 2.28 14.60
N PHE A 36 22.33 2.44 15.17
CA PHE A 36 21.95 1.79 16.42
C PHE A 36 22.13 0.27 16.37
N ASP A 37 22.90 -0.25 17.31
CA ASP A 37 23.22 -1.67 17.49
C ASP A 37 22.55 -2.27 18.73
N GLY A 38 21.97 -1.43 19.58
CA GLY A 38 21.38 -1.79 20.85
C GLY A 38 22.40 -2.02 21.98
N ILE A 39 23.67 -1.73 21.82
CA ILE A 39 24.67 -1.97 22.87
C ILE A 39 25.06 -0.65 23.51
N GLU A 40 25.43 0.32 22.69
CA GLU A 40 25.99 1.59 23.15
C GLU A 40 24.89 2.64 23.39
N ASP A 41 25.10 3.44 24.43
CA ASP A 41 24.31 4.64 24.66
C ASP A 41 24.56 5.65 23.55
N GLN A 42 23.53 6.44 23.24
CA GLN A 42 23.55 7.36 22.10
C GLN A 42 23.45 8.79 22.60
N PHE A 43 24.13 9.71 21.91
CA PHE A 43 24.23 11.11 22.30
C PHE A 43 23.61 11.97 21.21
N LEU A 44 22.51 12.65 21.53
CA LEU A 44 21.83 13.54 20.61
C LEU A 44 22.16 14.99 20.95
N GLN A 45 22.91 15.66 20.08
CA GLN A 45 23.27 17.06 20.29
C GLN A 45 22.03 17.94 20.35
N LEU A 46 21.91 18.74 21.41
CA LEU A 46 20.83 19.71 21.54
C LEU A 46 21.14 20.96 20.71
N PRO A 47 20.15 21.53 19.99
CA PRO A 47 20.35 22.78 19.28
C PRO A 47 20.52 23.92 20.29
N ALA A 48 21.36 24.91 19.94
CA ALA A 48 21.52 26.11 20.76
C ALA A 48 20.18 26.87 20.86
N ASN A 49 19.50 26.72 21.99
CA ASN A 49 18.19 27.31 22.23
C ASN A 49 17.99 27.62 23.72
N LYS A 50 17.48 28.81 24.02
CA LYS A 50 17.21 29.28 25.39
C LYS A 50 16.25 28.37 26.17
N SER A 51 15.38 27.63 25.49
CA SER A 51 14.46 26.71 26.16
C SER A 51 15.17 25.60 26.94
N PHE A 52 16.43 25.27 26.60
CA PHE A 52 17.22 24.31 27.37
C PHE A 52 17.86 24.94 28.61
N ASP A 53 18.05 26.26 28.63
CA ASP A 53 18.58 27.00 29.79
C ASP A 53 17.54 27.10 30.93
N GLU A 54 16.25 26.96 30.59
CA GLU A 54 15.11 27.08 31.50
C GLU A 54 14.64 25.73 32.07
N LEU A 55 15.39 24.64 31.83
CA LEU A 55 15.03 23.31 32.30
C LEU A 55 15.28 23.15 33.80
N GLU A 56 14.29 22.58 34.50
CA GLU A 56 14.48 22.10 35.87
C GLU A 56 15.22 20.76 35.82
N ASP A 57 16.33 20.66 36.57
CA ASP A 57 17.15 19.45 36.70
C ASP A 57 17.53 18.78 35.34
N PRO A 58 18.38 19.43 34.52
CA PRO A 58 18.81 18.88 33.23
C PRO A 58 19.44 17.48 33.34
N GLU A 59 20.14 17.19 34.45
CA GLU A 59 20.77 15.89 34.70
C GLU A 59 19.72 14.77 34.82
N ALA A 60 18.59 15.02 35.50
CA ALA A 60 17.48 14.06 35.59
C ALA A 60 16.82 13.76 34.24
N ILE A 61 16.83 14.73 33.31
CA ILE A 61 16.35 14.55 31.92
C ILE A 61 17.36 13.73 31.08
N GLY A 62 18.60 13.63 31.56
CA GLY A 62 19.72 12.99 30.86
C GLY A 62 20.46 13.96 29.95
N ILE A 63 20.51 15.24 30.30
CA ILE A 63 21.28 16.25 29.57
C ILE A 63 22.65 16.39 30.21
N ASP A 64 23.69 16.18 29.41
CA ASP A 64 25.09 16.33 29.82
C ASP A 64 25.89 17.03 28.70
N ASP A 65 26.61 18.10 29.06
CA ASP A 65 27.42 18.93 28.15
C ASP A 65 26.74 19.30 26.80
N GLY A 66 25.45 19.63 26.83
CA GLY A 66 24.67 19.99 25.63
C GLY A 66 24.22 18.81 24.78
N TYR A 67 24.37 17.58 25.27
CA TYR A 67 23.85 16.36 24.65
C TYR A 67 22.71 15.79 25.48
N LEU A 68 21.69 15.29 24.80
CA LEU A 68 20.73 14.39 25.40
C LEU A 68 21.27 12.95 25.32
N VAL A 69 21.59 12.39 26.47
CA VAL A 69 22.00 11.00 26.64
C VAL A 69 20.77 10.10 26.55
N LEU A 70 20.80 9.19 25.57
CA LEU A 70 19.75 8.22 25.29
C LEU A 70 20.32 6.84 25.57
N SER A 71 19.91 6.22 26.67
CA SER A 71 20.46 4.91 27.04
C SER A 71 20.05 3.85 26.02
N SER A 72 20.92 2.85 25.79
CA SER A 72 20.64 1.76 24.87
C SER A 72 19.40 0.96 25.28
N ALA A 73 19.16 0.81 26.60
CA ALA A 73 17.99 0.16 27.16
C ALA A 73 16.70 0.93 26.82
N GLU A 74 16.70 2.24 27.02
CA GLU A 74 15.58 3.13 26.73
C GLU A 74 15.24 3.15 25.24
N LEU A 75 16.25 3.30 24.37
CA LEU A 75 16.07 3.27 22.93
C LEU A 75 15.53 1.92 22.45
N LYS A 76 16.07 0.81 22.96
CA LYS A 76 15.55 -0.54 22.67
C LYS A 76 14.08 -0.63 23.01
N GLU A 77 13.72 -0.38 24.27
CA GLU A 77 12.39 -0.66 24.77
C GLU A 77 11.32 0.27 24.18
N GLN A 78 11.64 1.56 24.06
CA GLN A 78 10.64 2.58 23.75
C GLN A 78 10.62 3.02 22.30
N VAL A 79 11.69 2.76 21.54
CA VAL A 79 11.82 3.23 20.15
C VAL A 79 11.96 2.07 19.17
N PHE A 80 12.91 1.17 19.38
CA PHE A 80 13.25 0.16 18.38
C PHE A 80 12.41 -1.11 18.49
N GLU A 81 12.32 -1.76 19.66
CA GLU A 81 11.62 -3.04 19.80
C GLU A 81 10.16 -3.01 19.33
N PRO A 82 9.35 -1.97 19.59
CA PRO A 82 7.99 -1.91 19.05
C PRO A 82 7.98 -2.01 17.52
N VAL A 83 8.80 -1.20 16.85
CA VAL A 83 8.86 -1.15 15.37
C VAL A 83 9.54 -2.40 14.80
N VAL A 84 10.57 -2.90 15.46
CA VAL A 84 11.29 -4.12 15.06
C VAL A 84 10.34 -5.32 15.12
N LYS A 85 9.55 -5.47 16.19
CA LYS A 85 8.55 -6.56 16.29
C LYS A 85 7.56 -6.52 15.14
N ASP A 86 7.04 -5.35 14.79
CA ASP A 86 6.13 -5.18 13.66
C ASP A 86 6.79 -5.59 12.34
N VAL A 87 8.05 -5.17 12.12
CA VAL A 87 8.81 -5.54 10.92
C VAL A 87 9.06 -7.04 10.85
N LEU A 88 9.43 -7.68 11.96
CA LEU A 88 9.66 -9.13 12.02
C LEU A 88 8.35 -9.90 11.77
N ALA A 89 7.22 -9.43 12.30
CA ALA A 89 5.91 -10.01 12.02
C ALA A 89 5.58 -9.95 10.52
N LEU A 90 5.79 -8.79 9.88
CA LEU A 90 5.60 -8.63 8.44
C LEU A 90 6.52 -9.55 7.62
N ILE A 91 7.79 -9.71 8.01
CA ILE A 91 8.70 -10.65 7.35
C ILE A 91 8.17 -12.08 7.48
N GLN A 92 7.71 -12.49 8.65
CA GLN A 92 7.15 -13.83 8.87
C GLN A 92 5.91 -14.09 7.99
N GLU A 93 5.03 -13.11 7.83
CA GLU A 93 3.87 -13.20 6.94
C GLU A 93 4.31 -13.41 5.48
N GLN A 94 5.30 -12.64 5.01
CA GLN A 94 5.83 -12.77 3.66
C GLN A 94 6.50 -14.13 3.42
N LEU A 95 7.29 -14.62 4.39
CA LEU A 95 7.91 -15.94 4.30
C LEU A 95 6.87 -17.07 4.24
N THR A 96 5.77 -16.93 4.97
CA THR A 96 4.64 -17.87 4.94
C THR A 96 3.96 -17.88 3.57
N GLN A 97 3.83 -16.73 2.91
CA GLN A 97 3.21 -16.61 1.58
C GLN A 97 4.14 -17.07 0.45
N ALA A 98 5.44 -16.77 0.53
CA ALA A 98 6.40 -17.04 -0.54
C ALA A 98 6.78 -18.53 -0.68
N GLN A 99 6.57 -19.33 0.37
CA GLN A 99 6.91 -20.76 0.53
C GLN A 99 8.40 -21.11 0.40
N ASN A 100 9.15 -20.50 -0.52
CA ASN A 100 10.58 -20.72 -0.76
C ASN A 100 11.31 -19.36 -0.85
N CYS A 101 11.95 -18.94 0.25
CA CYS A 101 12.78 -17.75 0.29
C CYS A 101 14.24 -18.15 0.53
N SER A 102 15.14 -17.78 -0.39
CA SER A 102 16.57 -18.11 -0.30
C SER A 102 17.43 -16.97 0.25
N ALA A 103 16.90 -15.74 0.29
CA ALA A 103 17.62 -14.58 0.76
C ALA A 103 16.67 -13.44 1.17
N ILE A 104 17.05 -12.71 2.22
CA ILE A 104 16.47 -11.42 2.60
C ILE A 104 17.56 -10.35 2.44
N PHE A 105 17.25 -9.30 1.67
CA PHE A 105 18.09 -8.11 1.55
C PHE A 105 17.44 -6.93 2.25
N MET A 106 18.14 -6.34 3.21
CA MET A 106 17.63 -5.23 4.02
C MET A 106 18.18 -3.91 3.47
N ILE A 107 17.28 -3.02 3.04
CA ILE A 107 17.63 -1.78 2.31
C ILE A 107 16.90 -0.57 2.86
N GLY A 108 17.35 0.63 2.50
CA GLY A 108 16.82 1.91 3.03
C GLY A 108 17.37 2.26 4.42
N GLY A 109 17.13 3.49 4.89
CA GLY A 109 17.77 4.02 6.09
C GLY A 109 17.53 3.22 7.38
N PHE A 110 16.29 2.77 7.62
CA PHE A 110 16.01 1.89 8.75
C PHE A 110 16.38 0.42 8.47
N GLY A 111 16.28 -0.03 7.21
CA GLY A 111 16.70 -1.37 6.82
C GLY A 111 18.20 -1.61 6.96
N SER A 112 19.01 -0.55 6.97
CA SER A 112 20.44 -0.60 7.28
C SER A 112 20.78 -0.61 8.78
N SER A 113 19.78 -0.55 9.67
CA SER A 113 20.01 -0.61 11.12
C SER A 113 20.66 -1.93 11.52
N THR A 114 21.82 -1.85 12.19
CA THR A 114 22.53 -3.00 12.76
C THR A 114 21.64 -3.79 13.72
N TYR A 115 20.88 -3.09 14.56
CA TYR A 115 19.95 -3.72 15.50
C TYR A 115 18.87 -4.52 14.76
N LEU A 116 18.19 -3.91 13.78
CA LEU A 116 17.15 -4.60 13.00
C LEU A 116 17.71 -5.80 12.24
N HIS A 117 18.90 -5.66 11.64
CA HIS A 117 19.58 -6.77 10.94
C HIS A 117 19.90 -7.94 11.87
N ASN A 118 20.45 -7.66 13.06
CA ASN A 118 20.74 -8.69 14.05
C ASN A 118 19.47 -9.42 14.52
N ARG A 119 18.37 -8.67 14.72
CA ARG A 119 17.08 -9.23 15.13
C ARG A 119 16.47 -10.12 14.03
N ALA A 120 16.50 -9.67 12.78
CA ALA A 120 16.05 -10.45 11.63
C ALA A 120 16.91 -11.71 11.42
N LYS A 121 18.24 -11.59 11.56
CA LYS A 121 19.18 -12.71 11.48
C LYS A 121 18.90 -13.75 12.56
N ALA A 122 18.73 -13.32 13.81
CA ALA A 122 18.42 -14.22 14.92
C ALA A 122 17.11 -14.99 14.71
N GLN A 123 16.11 -14.38 14.08
CA GLN A 123 14.80 -15.00 13.90
C GLN A 123 14.67 -15.87 12.64
N PHE A 124 15.29 -15.47 11.52
CA PHE A 124 15.00 -16.06 10.21
C PHE A 124 16.20 -16.74 9.53
N TYR A 125 17.41 -16.69 10.12
CA TYR A 125 18.59 -17.28 9.48
C TYR A 125 18.43 -18.79 9.22
N ASP A 126 17.88 -19.54 10.17
CA ASP A 126 17.67 -20.98 10.01
C ASP A 126 16.64 -21.33 8.92
N GLN A 127 15.71 -20.41 8.66
CA GLN A 127 14.68 -20.58 7.62
C GLN A 127 15.17 -20.17 6.23
N VAL A 128 15.97 -19.11 6.12
CA VAL A 128 16.30 -18.44 4.84
C VAL A 128 17.76 -18.65 4.42
N GLY A 129 18.68 -18.80 5.36
CA GLY A 129 20.12 -18.97 5.13
C GLY A 129 20.90 -17.68 4.85
N LEU A 130 20.37 -16.76 4.03
CA LEU A 130 21.05 -15.48 3.72
C LEU A 130 20.21 -14.26 4.14
N ILE A 131 20.74 -13.47 5.08
CA ILE A 131 20.15 -12.18 5.49
C ILE A 131 21.26 -11.13 5.50
N SER A 132 21.18 -10.16 4.59
CA SER A 132 22.30 -9.25 4.30
C SER A 132 21.84 -7.82 4.02
N ILE A 133 22.66 -6.86 4.44
CA ILE A 133 22.58 -5.46 4.01
C ILE A 133 23.52 -5.31 2.80
N PRO A 134 23.01 -5.01 1.59
CA PRO A 134 23.86 -4.84 0.42
C PRO A 134 24.67 -3.53 0.50
N PRO A 135 25.74 -3.37 -0.29
CA PRO A 135 26.48 -2.11 -0.36
C PRO A 135 25.61 -0.95 -0.82
N ARG A 136 25.68 0.18 -0.12
CA ARG A 136 24.86 1.39 -0.37
C ARG A 136 23.35 1.07 -0.32
N PRO A 137 22.84 0.54 0.81
CA PRO A 137 21.43 0.16 0.95
C PRO A 137 20.46 1.34 0.72
N GLU A 138 20.91 2.57 0.97
CA GLU A 138 20.20 3.82 0.71
C GLU A 138 19.97 4.10 -0.78
N LEU A 139 20.84 3.60 -1.66
CA LEU A 139 20.73 3.78 -3.11
C LEU A 139 20.08 2.60 -3.83
N ALA A 140 19.79 1.49 -3.14
CA ALA A 140 19.31 0.26 -3.77
C ALA A 140 18.04 0.48 -4.61
N ILE A 141 17.08 1.27 -4.08
CA ILE A 141 15.82 1.58 -4.77
C ILE A 141 16.07 2.44 -6.02
N ALA A 142 16.83 3.53 -5.89
CA ALA A 142 17.12 4.44 -7.00
C ALA A 142 17.89 3.72 -8.12
N ARG A 143 18.89 2.90 -7.77
CA ARG A 143 19.63 2.08 -8.74
C ARG A 143 18.72 1.06 -9.42
N GLY A 144 17.86 0.40 -8.66
CA GLY A 144 16.84 -0.51 -9.20
C GLY A 144 15.93 0.17 -10.22
N ALA A 145 15.46 1.38 -9.92
CA ALA A 145 14.63 2.17 -10.83
C ALA A 145 15.37 2.51 -12.14
N VAL A 146 16.66 2.89 -12.07
CA VAL A 146 17.48 3.12 -13.27
C VAL A 146 17.62 1.84 -14.10
N TYR A 147 17.87 0.68 -13.48
CA TYR A 147 17.93 -0.59 -14.20
C TYR A 147 16.62 -0.94 -14.90
N VAL A 148 15.48 -0.74 -14.24
CA VAL A 148 14.16 -0.94 -14.84
C VAL A 148 13.91 0.06 -15.98
N GLY A 149 14.32 1.32 -15.84
CA GLY A 149 14.21 2.30 -16.92
C GLY A 149 15.05 1.97 -18.15
N LEU A 150 16.26 1.45 -17.95
CA LEU A 150 17.15 1.01 -19.03
C LEU A 150 16.66 -0.28 -19.70
N ASN A 151 16.10 -1.20 -18.92
CA ASN A 151 15.53 -2.44 -19.43
C ASN A 151 14.26 -2.82 -18.65
N PRO A 152 13.07 -2.41 -19.12
CA PRO A 152 11.81 -2.69 -18.45
C PRO A 152 11.49 -4.18 -18.30
N ARG A 153 12.12 -5.04 -19.11
CA ARG A 153 11.91 -6.50 -19.11
C ARG A 153 12.70 -7.24 -18.03
N VAL A 154 13.48 -6.54 -17.21
CA VAL A 154 14.13 -7.13 -16.02
C VAL A 154 13.09 -7.65 -15.03
N VAL A 155 11.94 -6.99 -14.92
CA VAL A 155 10.78 -7.51 -14.19
C VAL A 155 9.96 -8.33 -15.16
N THR A 156 9.71 -9.61 -14.85
CA THR A 156 8.93 -10.50 -15.72
C THR A 156 7.49 -10.68 -15.24
N ALA A 157 7.27 -10.53 -13.93
CA ALA A 157 5.96 -10.65 -13.32
C ALA A 157 5.89 -9.83 -12.03
N ARG A 158 4.66 -9.51 -11.62
CA ARG A 158 4.34 -8.82 -10.37
C ARG A 158 3.24 -9.57 -9.65
N ILE A 159 3.19 -9.44 -8.34
CA ILE A 159 2.08 -9.96 -7.54
C ILE A 159 1.09 -8.81 -7.30
N ALA A 160 -0.17 -9.01 -7.67
CA ALA A 160 -1.21 -8.02 -7.48
C ALA A 160 -1.43 -7.75 -5.99
N ARG A 161 -1.20 -6.51 -5.55
CA ARG A 161 -1.35 -6.10 -4.14
C ARG A 161 -2.79 -6.09 -3.66
N ARG A 162 -3.73 -5.91 -4.58
CA ARG A 162 -5.17 -5.80 -4.33
C ARG A 162 -5.94 -6.67 -5.31
N CYS A 163 -7.16 -7.02 -4.95
CA CYS A 163 -8.17 -7.40 -5.92
C CYS A 163 -8.59 -6.16 -6.70
N TYR A 164 -8.65 -6.24 -8.04
CA TYR A 164 -9.14 -5.17 -8.90
C TYR A 164 -10.30 -5.68 -9.73
N GLY A 165 -11.38 -4.90 -9.83
CA GLY A 165 -12.59 -5.30 -10.54
C GLY A 165 -13.51 -4.13 -10.84
N ILE A 166 -14.61 -4.41 -11.53
CA ILE A 166 -15.63 -3.39 -11.84
C ILE A 166 -16.97 -3.72 -11.18
N SER A 167 -17.81 -2.70 -11.00
CA SER A 167 -19.24 -2.92 -10.80
C SER A 167 -19.86 -3.48 -12.07
N SER A 168 -20.71 -4.49 -11.93
CA SER A 168 -21.41 -5.11 -13.05
C SER A 168 -22.73 -5.67 -12.58
N GLU A 169 -23.64 -5.90 -13.52
CA GLU A 169 -24.83 -6.68 -13.27
C GLU A 169 -24.59 -8.14 -13.69
N ARG A 170 -25.05 -9.09 -12.87
CA ARG A 170 -24.97 -10.53 -13.15
C ARG A 170 -26.33 -11.18 -12.91
N PRO A 171 -26.64 -12.33 -13.50
CA PRO A 171 -27.88 -13.03 -13.21
C PRO A 171 -28.08 -13.21 -11.70
N PHE A 172 -29.28 -12.92 -11.21
CA PHE A 172 -29.60 -13.01 -9.79
C PHE A 172 -29.59 -14.47 -9.32
N GLU A 173 -28.79 -14.78 -8.30
CA GLU A 173 -28.70 -16.11 -7.69
C GLU A 173 -29.58 -16.16 -6.44
N ASN A 174 -30.77 -16.78 -6.53
CA ASN A 174 -31.77 -16.79 -5.45
C ASN A 174 -31.24 -17.25 -4.09
N ASP A 175 -30.31 -18.22 -4.06
CA ASP A 175 -29.79 -18.80 -2.83
C ASP A 175 -28.60 -18.03 -2.23
N LYS A 176 -28.10 -17.00 -2.93
CA LYS A 176 -26.87 -16.30 -2.54
C LYS A 176 -27.02 -14.78 -2.50
N ASP A 177 -27.95 -14.23 -3.28
CA ASP A 177 -28.09 -12.78 -3.42
C ASP A 177 -29.23 -12.26 -2.55
N PRO A 178 -29.00 -11.16 -1.80
CA PRO A 178 -30.07 -10.56 -1.02
C PRO A 178 -31.09 -9.91 -1.95
N LEU A 179 -32.37 -9.99 -1.59
CA LEU A 179 -33.47 -9.41 -2.38
C LEU A 179 -33.31 -7.89 -2.61
N SER A 180 -32.60 -7.19 -1.74
CA SER A 180 -32.28 -5.75 -1.88
C SER A 180 -31.38 -5.45 -3.08
N LYS A 181 -30.65 -6.43 -3.59
CA LYS A 181 -29.79 -6.30 -4.79
C LYS A 181 -30.48 -6.79 -6.06
N ARG A 182 -31.75 -7.20 -5.97
CA ARG A 182 -32.52 -7.72 -7.11
C ARG A 182 -33.07 -6.59 -7.97
N ARG A 183 -32.81 -6.66 -9.27
CA ARG A 183 -33.35 -5.76 -10.29
C ARG A 183 -34.09 -6.57 -11.35
N PHE A 184 -35.27 -6.12 -11.73
CA PHE A 184 -36.03 -6.68 -12.85
C PHE A 184 -35.74 -5.83 -14.08
N GLU A 185 -35.28 -6.46 -15.15
CA GLU A 185 -35.10 -5.83 -16.46
C GLU A 185 -35.90 -6.58 -17.53
N VAL A 186 -36.00 -5.98 -18.72
CA VAL A 186 -36.73 -6.54 -19.87
C VAL A 186 -36.23 -7.93 -20.24
N ASN A 187 -34.94 -8.22 -20.01
CA ASN A 187 -34.27 -9.45 -20.39
C ASN A 187 -34.05 -10.43 -19.21
N GLY A 188 -34.52 -10.14 -18.00
CA GLY A 188 -34.39 -11.07 -16.87
C GLY A 188 -34.30 -10.41 -15.49
N VAL A 189 -33.89 -11.22 -14.51
CA VAL A 189 -33.67 -10.78 -13.13
C VAL A 189 -32.17 -10.74 -12.85
N TRP A 190 -31.69 -9.56 -12.45
CA TRP A 190 -30.28 -9.26 -12.29
C TRP A 190 -29.94 -8.88 -10.85
N CYS A 191 -28.69 -9.12 -10.47
CA CYS A 191 -28.10 -8.67 -9.24
C CYS A 191 -27.24 -7.44 -9.52
N ILE A 192 -27.58 -6.31 -8.91
CA ILE A 192 -26.80 -5.07 -9.01
C ILE A 192 -25.57 -5.10 -8.09
N ASP A 193 -24.65 -4.17 -8.30
CA ASP A 193 -23.46 -3.93 -7.47
C ASP A 193 -22.53 -5.15 -7.33
N ARG A 194 -22.49 -6.04 -8.33
CA ARG A 194 -21.53 -7.15 -8.30
C ARG A 194 -20.13 -6.65 -8.54
N LEU A 195 -19.22 -7.03 -7.65
CA LEU A 195 -17.79 -6.90 -7.94
C LEU A 195 -17.40 -8.04 -8.88
N THR A 196 -17.11 -7.71 -10.14
CA THR A 196 -16.51 -8.68 -11.06
C THR A 196 -14.99 -8.49 -11.06
N PRO A 197 -14.23 -9.36 -10.36
CA PRO A 197 -12.79 -9.18 -10.21
C PRO A 197 -12.07 -9.55 -11.51
N PHE A 198 -11.25 -8.65 -12.04
CA PHE A 198 -10.30 -8.94 -13.12
C PHE A 198 -9.06 -9.64 -12.58
N VAL A 199 -8.58 -9.18 -11.43
CA VAL A 199 -7.39 -9.68 -10.76
C VAL A 199 -7.71 -9.91 -9.28
N LYS A 200 -7.19 -10.99 -8.71
CA LYS A 200 -7.27 -11.26 -7.27
C LYS A 200 -6.02 -10.76 -6.54
N LYS A 201 -6.15 -10.39 -5.27
CA LYS A 201 -4.99 -10.14 -4.41
C LYS A 201 -4.09 -11.39 -4.39
N GLY A 202 -2.77 -11.19 -4.50
CA GLY A 202 -1.80 -12.28 -4.56
C GLY A 202 -1.66 -12.95 -5.93
N GLN A 203 -2.46 -12.57 -6.93
CA GLN A 203 -2.34 -13.15 -8.28
C GLN A 203 -1.04 -12.68 -8.94
N LYS A 204 -0.28 -13.64 -9.48
CA LYS A 204 0.87 -13.36 -10.35
C LYS A 204 0.38 -12.86 -11.71
N LEU A 205 0.85 -11.68 -12.09
CA LEU A 205 0.59 -11.03 -13.36
C LEU A 205 1.91 -10.93 -14.12
N ASN A 206 1.96 -11.44 -15.34
CA ASN A 206 3.14 -11.22 -16.19
C ASN A 206 3.15 -9.78 -16.71
N VAL A 207 4.33 -9.22 -17.00
CA VAL A 207 4.43 -7.81 -17.39
C VAL A 207 3.54 -7.49 -18.60
N ASP A 208 3.51 -8.32 -19.64
CA ASP A 208 2.67 -8.06 -20.83
C ASP A 208 1.24 -8.60 -20.72
N GLU A 209 0.77 -8.95 -19.52
CA GLU A 209 -0.56 -9.54 -19.32
C GLU A 209 -1.66 -8.46 -19.26
N CYS A 210 -2.56 -8.51 -20.24
CA CYS A 210 -3.81 -7.76 -20.24
C CYS A 210 -4.97 -8.71 -19.97
N ILE A 211 -5.82 -8.35 -19.01
CA ILE A 211 -7.01 -9.13 -18.68
C ILE A 211 -8.22 -8.41 -19.25
N SER A 212 -8.95 -9.07 -20.15
CA SER A 212 -10.14 -8.51 -20.76
C SER A 212 -11.39 -9.31 -20.42
N ARG A 213 -12.52 -8.62 -20.28
CA ARG A 213 -13.84 -9.22 -20.12
C ARG A 213 -14.88 -8.45 -20.93
N GLU A 214 -15.86 -9.18 -21.42
CA GLU A 214 -16.98 -8.60 -22.16
C GLU A 214 -18.19 -8.40 -21.25
N PHE A 215 -18.81 -7.24 -21.39
CA PHE A 215 -20.06 -6.86 -20.73
C PHE A 215 -21.02 -6.28 -21.76
N SER A 216 -22.20 -5.88 -21.30
CA SER A 216 -23.27 -5.41 -22.17
C SER A 216 -24.08 -4.34 -21.46
N PHE A 217 -24.40 -3.26 -22.18
CA PHE A 217 -25.35 -2.26 -21.76
C PHE A 217 -26.69 -2.56 -22.43
N THR A 218 -27.73 -2.79 -21.63
CA THR A 218 -29.10 -2.97 -22.10
C THR A 218 -29.82 -1.63 -22.05
N LYS A 219 -30.42 -1.21 -23.16
CA LYS A 219 -31.25 0.00 -23.19
C LYS A 219 -32.52 -0.25 -22.38
N SER A 220 -32.66 0.44 -21.25
CA SER A 220 -33.77 0.27 -20.30
C SER A 220 -34.85 1.35 -20.43
N THR A 221 -34.51 2.53 -20.96
CA THR A 221 -35.45 3.65 -21.15
C THR A 221 -35.37 4.24 -22.56
N GLU A 222 -36.38 5.03 -22.94
CA GLU A 222 -36.43 5.71 -24.24
C GLU A 222 -35.57 6.98 -24.28
N VAL A 223 -35.13 7.47 -23.12
CA VAL A 223 -34.28 8.66 -23.01
C VAL A 223 -32.82 8.25 -23.26
N PRO A 224 -32.01 9.08 -23.96
CA PRO A 224 -30.57 8.83 -24.04
C PRO A 224 -29.94 8.81 -22.64
N GLU A 225 -29.21 7.74 -22.33
CA GLU A 225 -28.58 7.53 -21.02
C GLU A 225 -27.07 7.34 -21.16
N ASP A 226 -26.32 7.98 -20.26
CA ASP A 226 -24.91 7.73 -20.09
C ASP A 226 -24.72 6.53 -19.15
N TYR A 227 -23.77 5.67 -19.49
CA TYR A 227 -23.37 4.55 -18.65
C TYR A 227 -22.04 4.84 -17.98
N ILE A 228 -21.77 4.21 -16.84
CA ILE A 228 -20.50 4.38 -16.14
C ILE A 228 -19.93 3.01 -15.82
N ILE A 229 -18.66 2.82 -16.16
CA ILE A 229 -17.89 1.68 -15.68
C ILE A 229 -17.07 2.15 -14.49
N THR A 230 -17.44 1.70 -13.30
CA THR A 230 -16.72 2.05 -12.06
C THR A 230 -15.74 0.96 -11.68
N LEU A 231 -14.48 1.35 -11.51
CA LEU A 231 -13.36 0.53 -11.07
C LEU A 231 -13.27 0.54 -9.53
N TYR A 232 -13.05 -0.64 -8.96
CA TYR A 232 -12.91 -0.87 -7.53
C TYR A 232 -11.64 -1.66 -7.21
N ALA A 233 -11.13 -1.47 -6.00
CA ALA A 233 -10.11 -2.31 -5.40
C ALA A 233 -10.53 -2.83 -4.03
N SER A 234 -9.95 -3.96 -3.62
CA SER A 234 -10.06 -4.46 -2.25
C SER A 234 -8.74 -5.06 -1.78
N ASP A 235 -8.37 -4.76 -0.54
CA ASP A 235 -7.19 -5.30 0.16
C ASP A 235 -7.49 -6.62 0.91
N ILE A 236 -8.70 -7.17 0.80
CA ILE A 236 -9.10 -8.39 1.50
C ILE A 236 -8.35 -9.62 0.95
N ASP A 237 -7.82 -10.43 1.87
CA ASP A 237 -7.14 -11.69 1.55
C ASP A 237 -8.13 -12.83 1.23
N GLY A 238 -7.68 -13.77 0.40
CA GLY A 238 -8.46 -14.96 0.05
C GLY A 238 -9.47 -14.73 -1.07
N VAL A 239 -10.75 -14.92 -0.77
CA VAL A 239 -11.83 -14.86 -1.77
C VAL A 239 -12.19 -13.40 -2.04
N PRO A 240 -12.22 -12.94 -3.31
CA PRO A 240 -12.67 -11.59 -3.64
C PRO A 240 -14.06 -11.28 -3.07
N PRO A 241 -14.29 -10.04 -2.59
CA PRO A 241 -15.63 -9.61 -2.18
C PRO A 241 -16.64 -9.81 -3.30
N ARG A 242 -17.88 -10.07 -2.91
CA ARG A 242 -18.95 -10.42 -3.86
C ARG A 242 -19.63 -9.17 -4.41
N TYR A 243 -19.70 -8.12 -3.59
CA TYR A 243 -20.36 -6.86 -3.93
C TYR A 243 -19.42 -5.67 -3.82
N THR A 244 -19.68 -4.63 -4.59
CA THR A 244 -18.95 -3.35 -4.52
C THR A 244 -19.26 -2.55 -3.25
N THR A 245 -20.32 -2.94 -2.53
CA THR A 245 -20.72 -2.38 -1.24
C THR A 245 -20.21 -3.16 -0.04
N ASP A 246 -19.48 -4.27 -0.27
CA ASP A 246 -18.88 -5.02 0.83
C ASP A 246 -17.81 -4.17 1.54
N ILE A 247 -17.69 -4.35 2.86
CA ILE A 247 -16.68 -3.67 3.66
C ILE A 247 -15.29 -3.95 3.08
N GLY A 248 -14.44 -2.92 2.96
CA GLY A 248 -13.08 -3.06 2.42
C GLY A 248 -13.00 -3.04 0.89
N VAL A 249 -14.11 -2.77 0.19
CA VAL A 249 -14.12 -2.44 -1.24
C VAL A 249 -14.13 -0.92 -1.41
N VAL A 250 -13.19 -0.40 -2.19
CA VAL A 250 -12.98 1.04 -2.39
C VAL A 250 -13.13 1.37 -3.87
N LYS A 251 -13.94 2.38 -4.17
CA LYS A 251 -14.06 2.96 -5.51
C LYS A 251 -12.77 3.69 -5.88
N LEU A 252 -12.25 3.43 -7.08
CA LEU A 252 -11.02 4.02 -7.58
C LEU A 252 -11.28 5.07 -8.66
N ALA A 253 -12.06 4.73 -9.68
CA ALA A 253 -12.32 5.63 -10.81
C ALA A 253 -13.63 5.28 -11.52
N ASP A 254 -14.18 6.26 -12.23
CA ASP A 254 -15.29 6.09 -13.17
C ASP A 254 -14.79 6.28 -14.60
N ILE A 255 -15.30 5.47 -15.51
CA ILE A 255 -15.14 5.64 -16.95
C ILE A 255 -16.54 5.93 -17.52
N PRO A 256 -16.88 7.20 -17.78
CA PRO A 256 -18.16 7.56 -18.38
C PRO A 256 -18.21 7.11 -19.84
N ILE A 257 -19.34 6.50 -20.22
CA ILE A 257 -19.65 6.00 -21.55
C ILE A 257 -20.91 6.75 -22.02
N PRO A 258 -20.75 7.89 -22.71
CA PRO A 258 -21.87 8.73 -23.10
C PRO A 258 -22.72 8.07 -24.18
N CYS A 259 -24.01 7.94 -23.91
CA CYS A 259 -25.06 7.47 -24.84
C CYS A 259 -24.59 6.35 -25.81
N PRO A 260 -24.26 5.14 -25.30
CA PRO A 260 -23.69 4.08 -26.13
C PRO A 260 -24.69 3.49 -27.14
N HIS A 261 -26.00 3.61 -26.86
CA HIS A 261 -27.05 3.15 -27.79
C HIS A 261 -27.36 4.21 -28.85
N PRO A 262 -27.47 3.82 -30.14
CA PRO A 262 -27.96 4.72 -31.17
C PRO A 262 -29.36 5.29 -30.84
N PRO A 263 -29.69 6.52 -31.24
CA PRO A 263 -31.00 7.13 -30.94
C PRO A 263 -32.20 6.27 -31.38
N ALA A 264 -32.07 5.55 -32.50
CA ALA A 264 -33.11 4.68 -33.06
C ALA A 264 -33.15 3.26 -32.44
N ALA A 265 -32.30 2.97 -31.45
CA ALA A 265 -32.24 1.65 -30.83
C ALA A 265 -33.50 1.38 -30.00
N ARG A 266 -34.06 0.17 -30.11
CA ARG A 266 -35.25 -0.25 -29.36
C ARG A 266 -34.91 -0.55 -27.90
N LEU A 267 -35.89 -0.45 -27.01
CA LEU A 267 -35.76 -0.97 -25.64
C LEU A 267 -35.31 -2.44 -25.65
N GLY A 268 -34.43 -2.80 -24.73
CA GLY A 268 -33.80 -4.12 -24.67
C GLY A 268 -32.67 -4.34 -25.68
N SER A 269 -32.35 -3.35 -26.53
CA SER A 269 -31.16 -3.44 -27.38
C SER A 269 -29.89 -3.47 -26.55
N ILE A 270 -28.90 -4.22 -27.05
CA ILE A 270 -27.65 -4.49 -26.35
C ILE A 270 -26.49 -3.85 -27.10
N VAL A 271 -25.67 -3.10 -26.38
CA VAL A 271 -24.35 -2.66 -26.82
C VAL A 271 -23.31 -3.42 -26.04
N LYS A 272 -22.42 -4.14 -26.72
CA LYS A 272 -21.32 -4.84 -26.08
C LYS A 272 -20.20 -3.86 -25.74
N VAL A 273 -19.57 -4.08 -24.59
CA VAL A 273 -18.35 -3.36 -24.18
C VAL A 273 -17.30 -4.37 -23.76
N LYS A 274 -16.09 -4.25 -24.30
CA LYS A 274 -14.93 -5.01 -23.86
C LYS A 274 -14.12 -4.15 -22.92
N VAL A 275 -14.05 -4.54 -21.66
CA VAL A 275 -13.22 -3.88 -20.65
C VAL A 275 -11.89 -4.61 -20.57
N ILE A 276 -10.79 -3.87 -20.65
CA ILE A 276 -9.42 -4.38 -20.64
C ILE A 276 -8.68 -3.68 -19.51
N MET A 277 -8.14 -4.45 -18.57
CA MET A 277 -7.22 -3.95 -17.56
C MET A 277 -5.80 -4.38 -17.91
N ASP A 278 -4.92 -3.40 -17.98
CA ASP A 278 -3.53 -3.50 -18.39
C ASP A 278 -2.62 -3.12 -17.21
N PHE A 279 -1.71 -4.03 -16.87
CA PHE A 279 -0.81 -3.95 -15.71
C PHE A 279 0.66 -3.82 -16.13
N ARG A 280 0.94 -3.40 -17.37
CA ARG A 280 2.29 -3.41 -17.98
C ARG A 280 3.37 -2.59 -17.30
N LEU A 281 3.02 -1.58 -16.52
CA LEU A 281 4.00 -0.66 -15.94
C LEU A 281 3.78 -0.49 -14.44
N ASN A 282 4.03 0.72 -13.93
CA ASN A 282 3.75 1.09 -12.54
C ASN A 282 2.32 1.64 -12.37
N GLU A 283 1.52 1.57 -13.43
CA GLU A 283 0.16 2.13 -13.51
C GLU A 283 -0.81 1.03 -13.93
N ILE A 284 -2.06 1.18 -13.52
CA ILE A 284 -3.15 0.30 -13.97
C ILE A 284 -3.98 1.08 -14.98
N LYS A 285 -3.85 0.72 -16.25
CA LYS A 285 -4.66 1.31 -17.32
C LYS A 285 -5.90 0.46 -17.53
N THR A 286 -7.08 1.07 -17.41
CA THR A 286 -8.34 0.41 -17.75
C THR A 286 -8.93 1.05 -18.99
N VAL A 287 -9.30 0.22 -19.97
CA VAL A 287 -9.86 0.62 -21.24
C VAL A 287 -11.23 -0.01 -21.41
N ALA A 288 -12.22 0.77 -21.82
CA ALA A 288 -13.54 0.32 -22.24
C ALA A 288 -13.66 0.53 -23.76
N ASP A 289 -13.69 -0.57 -24.50
CA ASP A 289 -13.86 -0.62 -25.95
C ASP A 289 -15.33 -0.89 -26.27
N VAL A 290 -16.00 0.11 -26.85
CA VAL A 290 -17.42 0.12 -27.19
C VAL A 290 -17.54 0.24 -28.72
N GLY A 291 -17.03 -0.75 -29.44
CA GLY A 291 -17.14 -0.81 -30.90
C GLY A 291 -16.18 0.16 -31.59
N ASP A 292 -16.65 1.32 -32.02
CA ASP A 292 -15.86 2.36 -32.69
C ASP A 292 -15.26 3.39 -31.71
N LYS A 293 -15.65 3.35 -30.44
CA LYS A 293 -15.21 4.30 -29.40
C LYS A 293 -14.44 3.59 -28.30
N ILE A 294 -13.38 4.26 -27.84
CA ILE A 294 -12.52 3.79 -26.76
C ILE A 294 -12.52 4.85 -25.66
N TYR A 295 -12.78 4.41 -24.43
CA TYR A 295 -12.70 5.23 -23.22
C TYR A 295 -11.66 4.62 -22.29
N SER A 296 -10.92 5.43 -21.53
CA SER A 296 -9.90 4.88 -20.65
C SER A 296 -9.63 5.74 -19.43
N THR A 297 -9.13 5.11 -18.37
CA THR A 297 -8.57 5.76 -17.19
C THR A 297 -7.26 5.09 -16.80
N ILE A 298 -6.42 5.83 -16.06
CA ILE A 298 -5.12 5.38 -15.54
C ILE A 298 -5.11 5.67 -14.05
N LEU A 299 -4.70 4.66 -13.25
CA LEU A 299 -4.52 4.75 -11.80
C LEU A 299 -3.05 4.59 -11.40
#